data_AF-A0A529WYT9-F1
#
_entry.id   AF-A0A529WYT9-F1
#
_cell.length_a   1.000
_cell.length_b   1.000
_cell.length_c   1.000
_cell.angle_alpha   90.00
_cell.angle_beta   90.00
_cell.angle_gamma   90.00
#
_symmetry.space_group_name_H-M   'P 1'
#
loop_
_entity.id
_entity.type
_entity.pdbx_description
1 polymer ?
#
loop_
_entity_poly.entity_id
_entity_poly.type
_entity_poly.pdbx_seq_one_letter_code
_entity_poly.pdbx_strand_id
1 'polypeptide(L)'
;DYAQVASRINGVSGVKYAIPLIDGQVLAQGNVGGGTGALVRGIRGEDLGKISIVSSNIKQGTLDGFETGEGVAIGKRMAESLGLVLGDTITLISPDGDVTPLGTTPRMKGYKVAAIFEVGMSEYDSSIVYMPFSEAQLYFNMDGRAQTIEIYVDNPDNVDALKPLVEQAAQRPVDLVDWRQRNETFFSALQVERNVMFMILTLIVLVAALNIISGLIMLVKDKGHDIAILRTMGASRGAILRIFLMTGAAIGVTGTLAGVLLGVVICINIESIRQFFSWMTGRILFNPELYFLSQLPAKMDPRETTYVVIMALGLSFIATVFPAWRAARLDPVEALRYE
;
A
#
# COMPACT_ATOMS: atom_id res chain seq x y z
N ASP A 1 -25.67 -1.16 25.10
CA ASP A 1 -26.32 -1.79 23.93
C ASP A 1 -25.33 -2.21 22.82
N TYR A 2 -24.01 -2.14 23.04
CA TYR A 2 -22.99 -2.40 22.01
C TYR A 2 -23.14 -3.75 21.29
N ALA A 3 -23.51 -4.82 22.01
CA ALA A 3 -23.68 -6.15 21.44
C ALA A 3 -24.84 -6.21 20.41
N GLN A 4 -25.94 -5.50 20.68
CA GLN A 4 -27.07 -5.43 19.75
C GLN A 4 -26.72 -4.61 18.51
N VAL A 5 -25.98 -3.51 18.69
CA VAL A 5 -25.49 -2.69 17.57
C VAL A 5 -24.57 -3.51 16.67
N ALA A 6 -23.58 -4.20 17.25
CA ALA A 6 -22.67 -5.08 16.51
C ALA A 6 -23.42 -6.21 15.78
N SER A 7 -24.44 -6.80 16.41
CA SER A 7 -25.27 -7.83 15.77
C SER A 7 -26.05 -7.29 14.55
N ARG A 8 -26.56 -6.05 14.61
CA ARG A 8 -27.24 -5.44 13.45
C ARG A 8 -26.26 -5.14 12.32
N ILE A 9 -25.09 -4.61 12.64
CA ILE A 9 -24.03 -4.31 11.66
C ILE A 9 -23.51 -5.59 11.00
N ASN A 10 -23.37 -6.68 11.76
CA ASN A 10 -23.04 -8.01 11.22
C ASN A 10 -24.04 -8.52 10.18
N GLY A 11 -25.30 -8.06 10.20
CA GLY A 11 -26.32 -8.44 9.22
C GLY A 11 -26.24 -7.68 7.90
N VAL A 12 -25.37 -6.67 7.78
CA VAL A 12 -25.23 -5.87 6.56
C VAL A 12 -24.43 -6.63 5.51
N SER A 13 -24.97 -6.74 4.30
CA SER A 13 -24.28 -7.39 3.18
C SER A 13 -22.94 -6.71 2.88
N GLY A 14 -21.86 -7.49 2.82
CA GLY A 14 -20.49 -7.00 2.61
C GLY A 14 -19.72 -6.69 3.90
N VAL A 15 -20.38 -6.77 5.07
CA VAL A 15 -19.72 -6.84 6.37
C VAL A 15 -19.41 -8.30 6.68
N LYS A 16 -18.13 -8.57 6.94
CA LYS A 16 -17.65 -9.90 7.31
C LYS A 16 -17.85 -10.15 8.80
N TYR A 17 -17.39 -9.22 9.64
CA TYR A 17 -17.62 -9.24 11.08
C TYR A 17 -17.58 -7.82 11.68
N ALA A 18 -18.35 -7.60 12.74
CA ALA A 18 -18.40 -6.39 13.54
C ALA A 18 -18.08 -6.77 14.99
N ILE A 19 -16.94 -6.29 15.48
CA ILE A 19 -16.34 -6.69 16.74
C ILE A 19 -16.37 -5.51 17.70
N PRO A 20 -17.07 -5.60 18.84
CA PRO A 20 -16.96 -4.60 19.90
C PRO A 20 -15.59 -4.66 20.57
N LEU A 21 -14.97 -3.50 20.81
CA LEU A 21 -13.65 -3.42 21.43
C LEU A 21 -13.48 -2.18 22.30
N ILE A 22 -12.45 -2.26 23.14
CA ILE A 22 -12.00 -1.20 24.05
C ILE A 22 -10.56 -0.92 23.73
N ASP A 23 -10.25 0.31 23.35
CA ASP A 23 -8.89 0.73 23.01
C ASP A 23 -8.42 1.73 24.08
N GLY A 24 -7.33 1.41 24.77
CA GLY A 24 -6.76 2.28 25.80
C GLY A 24 -5.25 2.40 25.69
N GLN A 25 -4.74 3.62 25.76
CA GLN A 25 -3.30 3.89 25.76
C GLN A 25 -2.75 3.71 27.18
N VAL A 26 -1.66 2.96 27.29
CA VAL A 26 -0.99 2.67 28.56
C VAL A 26 0.52 2.75 28.38
N LEU A 27 1.24 2.88 29.49
CA LEU A 27 2.66 2.59 29.55
C LEU A 27 2.84 1.11 29.91
N ALA A 28 3.53 0.36 29.07
CA ALA A 28 3.88 -1.04 29.29
C ALA A 28 5.32 -1.15 29.83
N GLN A 29 5.50 -1.90 30.91
CA GLN A 29 6.79 -2.14 31.54
C GLN A 29 7.03 -3.64 31.70
N GLY A 30 8.24 -4.10 31.36
CA GLY A 30 8.66 -5.48 31.56
C GLY A 30 9.85 -5.60 32.50
N ASN A 31 10.64 -6.66 32.33
CA ASN A 31 11.80 -6.96 33.16
C ASN A 31 13.00 -6.04 32.86
N VAL A 32 13.08 -5.54 31.63
CA VAL A 32 14.18 -4.72 31.12
C VAL A 32 13.62 -3.49 30.40
N GLY A 33 14.35 -2.37 30.46
CA GLY A 33 13.98 -1.12 29.78
C GLY A 33 13.13 -0.15 30.61
N GLY A 34 13.03 1.10 30.14
CA GLY A 34 12.34 2.20 30.84
C GLY A 34 10.81 2.24 30.65
N GLY A 35 10.23 1.16 30.11
CA GLY A 35 8.84 1.12 29.65
C GLY A 35 8.65 1.71 28.25
N THR A 36 7.61 1.27 27.57
CA THR A 36 7.22 1.73 26.22
C THR A 36 5.74 2.08 26.20
N GLY A 37 5.34 3.00 25.32
CA GLY A 37 3.92 3.23 25.06
C GLY A 37 3.30 2.01 24.40
N ALA A 38 2.11 1.61 24.86
CA ALA A 38 1.35 0.50 24.31
C ALA A 38 -0.13 0.87 24.15
N LEU A 39 -0.77 0.26 23.15
CA LEU A 39 -2.20 0.30 22.94
C LEU A 39 -2.79 -1.05 23.37
N VAL A 40 -3.57 -1.03 24.45
CA VAL A 40 -4.33 -2.19 24.88
C VAL A 40 -5.62 -2.25 24.07
N ARG A 41 -5.85 -3.40 23.43
CA ARG A 41 -7.07 -3.71 22.70
C ARG A 41 -7.82 -4.81 23.44
N GLY A 42 -8.88 -4.43 24.12
CA GLY A 42 -9.85 -5.31 24.76
C GLY A 42 -10.74 -5.99 23.73
N ILE A 43 -10.62 -7.30 23.59
CA ILE A 43 -11.32 -8.09 22.57
C ILE A 43 -11.77 -9.43 23.15
N ARG A 44 -12.85 -10.01 22.63
CA ARG A 44 -13.26 -11.36 22.99
C ARG A 44 -12.40 -12.38 22.28
N GLY A 45 -12.08 -13.51 22.92
CA GLY A 45 -11.28 -14.58 22.37
C GLY A 45 -11.89 -15.18 21.10
N GLU A 46 -13.22 -15.29 21.06
CA GLU A 46 -13.96 -15.70 19.84
C GLU A 46 -13.74 -14.75 18.67
N ASP A 47 -13.61 -13.44 18.94
CA ASP A 47 -13.42 -12.41 17.93
C ASP A 47 -11.96 -12.28 17.52
N LEU A 48 -11.03 -12.42 18.47
CA LEU A 48 -9.59 -12.47 18.21
C LEU A 48 -9.24 -13.68 17.31
N GLY A 49 -9.91 -14.82 17.50
CA GLY A 49 -9.78 -15.99 16.63
C GLY A 49 -10.13 -15.70 15.17
N LYS A 50 -11.11 -14.83 14.91
CA LYS A 50 -11.53 -14.42 13.54
C LYS A 50 -10.49 -13.53 12.84
N ILE A 51 -9.63 -12.86 13.60
CA ILE A 51 -8.56 -11.99 13.10
C ILE A 51 -7.35 -12.85 12.73
N SER A 52 -7.44 -13.50 11.56
CA SER A 52 -6.41 -14.43 11.06
C SER A 52 -4.97 -13.88 11.06
N ILE A 53 -4.81 -12.57 10.83
CA ILE A 53 -3.48 -11.94 10.84
C ILE A 53 -2.79 -12.07 12.20
N VAL A 54 -3.55 -12.10 13.30
CA VAL A 54 -3.02 -12.31 14.65
C VAL A 54 -3.09 -13.79 15.03
N SER A 55 -4.28 -14.41 14.93
CA SER A 55 -4.51 -15.77 15.43
C SER A 55 -3.69 -16.84 14.72
N SER A 56 -3.36 -16.66 13.43
CA SER A 56 -2.53 -17.59 12.66
C SER A 56 -1.03 -17.32 12.79
N ASN A 57 -0.62 -16.23 13.46
CA ASN A 57 0.77 -15.80 13.57
C ASN A 57 1.28 -15.75 15.03
N ILE A 58 0.71 -16.57 15.90
CA ILE A 58 1.25 -16.80 17.24
C ILE A 58 2.58 -17.55 17.11
N LYS A 59 3.64 -17.00 17.71
CA LYS A 59 4.99 -17.59 17.70
C LYS A 59 5.28 -18.38 18.98
N GLN A 60 4.72 -17.95 20.10
CA GLN A 60 4.86 -18.61 21.40
C GLN A 60 3.55 -18.53 22.17
N GLY A 61 3.23 -19.58 22.94
CA GLY A 61 2.01 -19.65 23.76
C GLY A 61 0.77 -20.09 23.00
N THR A 62 -0.40 -19.78 23.56
CA THR A 62 -1.71 -20.10 22.97
C THR A 62 -2.73 -19.02 23.34
N LEU A 63 -3.77 -18.88 22.52
CA LEU A 63 -4.96 -18.09 22.85
C LEU A 63 -6.05 -18.95 23.52
N ASP A 64 -5.79 -20.24 23.76
CA ASP A 64 -6.69 -21.10 24.52
C ASP A 64 -6.83 -20.55 25.95
N GLY A 65 -8.08 -20.41 26.42
CA GLY A 65 -8.34 -19.82 27.73
C GLY A 65 -8.13 -18.30 27.80
N PHE A 66 -7.92 -17.60 26.68
CA PHE A 66 -7.78 -16.13 26.68
C PHE A 66 -8.90 -15.42 27.46
N GLU A 67 -10.14 -15.88 27.33
CA GLU A 67 -11.30 -15.31 28.04
C GLU A 67 -11.30 -15.48 29.56
N THR A 68 -10.49 -16.40 30.12
CA THR A 68 -10.47 -16.61 31.59
C THR A 68 -9.69 -15.53 32.33
N GLY A 69 -9.08 -14.57 31.62
CA GLY A 69 -8.36 -13.45 32.24
C GLY A 69 -6.96 -13.82 32.73
N GLU A 70 -6.46 -15.01 32.38
CA GLU A 70 -5.18 -15.52 32.87
C GLU A 70 -3.94 -14.90 32.20
N GLY A 71 -4.14 -14.06 31.17
CA GLY A 71 -3.03 -13.31 30.57
C GLY A 71 -3.41 -12.45 29.38
N VAL A 72 -2.38 -11.81 28.81
CA VAL A 72 -2.46 -10.94 27.64
C VAL A 72 -1.62 -11.51 26.50
N ALA A 73 -1.96 -11.15 25.27
CA ALA A 73 -1.14 -11.45 24.11
C ALA A 73 -0.39 -10.19 23.65
N ILE A 74 0.92 -10.29 23.45
CA ILE A 74 1.79 -9.16 23.10
C ILE A 74 2.52 -9.39 21.78
N GLY A 75 2.89 -8.31 21.11
CA GLY A 75 3.72 -8.40 19.91
C GLY A 75 5.16 -8.81 20.23
N LYS A 76 5.80 -9.54 19.32
CA LYS A 76 7.17 -10.06 19.48
C LYS A 76 8.20 -8.97 19.73
N ARG A 77 8.12 -7.82 19.03
CA ARG A 77 9.08 -6.72 19.22
C ARG A 77 8.88 -6.02 20.56
N MET A 78 7.65 -5.96 21.07
CA MET A 78 7.39 -5.49 22.43
C MET A 78 8.01 -6.45 23.45
N ALA A 79 7.81 -7.77 23.27
CA ALA A 79 8.40 -8.77 24.16
C ALA A 79 9.93 -8.68 24.19
N GLU A 80 10.57 -8.57 23.02
CA GLU A 80 12.02 -8.40 22.89
C GLU A 80 12.53 -7.11 23.53
N SER A 81 11.85 -5.97 23.31
CA SER A 81 12.29 -4.68 23.85
C SER A 81 12.12 -4.56 25.36
N LEU A 82 11.10 -5.20 25.93
CA LEU A 82 10.82 -5.21 27.37
C LEU A 82 11.48 -6.39 28.11
N GLY A 83 12.21 -7.27 27.40
CA GLY A 83 12.85 -8.45 27.97
C GLY A 83 11.87 -9.45 28.57
N LEU A 84 10.72 -9.63 27.92
CA LEU A 84 9.64 -10.52 28.35
C LEU A 84 9.64 -11.82 27.54
N VAL A 85 9.43 -12.95 28.23
CA VAL A 85 9.13 -14.25 27.61
C VAL A 85 7.75 -14.75 28.03
N LEU A 86 7.31 -15.87 27.44
CA LEU A 86 6.05 -16.50 27.81
C LEU A 86 5.98 -16.79 29.32
N GLY A 87 4.87 -16.43 29.97
CA GLY A 87 4.67 -16.61 31.41
C GLY A 87 5.27 -15.52 32.30
N ASP A 88 6.03 -14.58 31.75
CA ASP A 88 6.46 -13.38 32.47
C ASP A 88 5.29 -12.44 32.73
N THR A 89 5.51 -11.46 33.61
CA THR A 89 4.51 -10.45 33.96
C THR A 89 4.83 -9.13 33.26
N ILE A 90 3.92 -8.65 32.42
CA ILE A 90 3.93 -7.29 31.88
C ILE A 90 3.09 -6.38 32.79
N THR A 91 3.65 -5.25 33.20
CA THR A 91 2.93 -4.25 34.02
C THR A 91 2.38 -3.17 33.11
N LEU A 92 1.07 -2.97 33.13
CA LEU A 92 0.39 -1.94 32.37
C LEU A 92 -0.01 -0.81 33.32
N ILE A 93 0.34 0.42 32.93
CA ILE A 93 0.15 1.64 33.70
C ILE A 93 -0.75 2.59 32.88
N SER A 94 -1.98 2.78 33.34
CA SER A 94 -2.93 3.72 32.75
C SER A 94 -2.91 5.05 33.53
N PRO A 95 -2.87 6.21 32.86
CA PRO A 95 -2.96 7.51 33.53
C PRO A 95 -4.36 7.75 34.15
N ASP A 96 -5.40 7.15 33.58
CA ASP A 96 -6.80 7.32 33.97
C ASP A 96 -7.22 6.32 35.05
N GLY A 97 -6.56 6.39 36.21
CA GLY A 97 -6.96 5.61 37.39
C GLY A 97 -7.94 6.34 38.30
N ASP A 98 -7.92 6.00 39.59
CA ASP A 98 -8.96 6.45 40.51
C ASP A 98 -8.78 7.92 40.90
N VAL A 99 -9.89 8.66 40.92
CA VAL A 99 -9.91 10.08 41.31
C VAL A 99 -9.85 10.18 42.82
N THR A 100 -8.80 10.79 43.35
CA THR A 100 -8.62 11.06 44.79
C THR A 100 -8.63 12.58 45.05
N PRO A 101 -8.82 13.02 46.31
CA PRO A 101 -8.72 14.46 46.65
C PRO A 101 -7.36 15.11 46.33
N LEU A 102 -6.32 14.30 46.09
CA LEU A 102 -4.97 14.76 45.74
C LEU A 102 -4.66 14.64 44.23
N GLY A 103 -5.62 14.22 43.41
CA GLY A 103 -5.47 14.03 41.96
C GLY A 103 -5.84 12.61 41.51
N THR A 104 -5.68 12.34 40.21
CA THR A 104 -5.87 11.01 39.61
C THR A 104 -4.63 10.15 39.86
N THR A 105 -4.81 9.03 40.55
CA THR A 105 -3.71 8.07 40.76
C THR A 105 -3.60 7.14 39.55
N PRO A 106 -2.41 6.93 38.95
CA PRO A 106 -2.26 6.01 37.84
C PRO A 106 -2.63 4.58 38.24
N ARG A 107 -3.36 3.88 37.38
CA ARG A 107 -3.73 2.48 37.60
C ARG A 107 -2.64 1.56 37.08
N MET A 108 -2.06 0.77 37.97
CA MET A 108 -0.99 -0.17 37.64
C MET A 108 -1.46 -1.60 37.91
N LYS A 109 -1.40 -2.47 36.90
CA LYS A 109 -1.73 -3.90 37.05
C LYS A 109 -0.80 -4.76 36.22
N GLY A 110 -0.29 -5.83 36.82
CA GLY A 110 0.52 -6.85 36.17
C GLY A 110 -0.35 -7.93 35.54
N TYR A 111 -0.03 -8.31 34.31
CA TYR A 111 -0.68 -9.41 33.58
C TYR A 111 0.37 -10.41 33.11
N LYS A 112 0.00 -11.69 33.07
CA LYS A 112 0.87 -12.72 32.52
C LYS A 112 0.88 -12.68 31.00
N VAL A 113 2.03 -12.93 30.39
CA VAL A 113 2.15 -13.06 28.93
C VAL A 113 1.72 -14.47 28.53
N ALA A 114 0.50 -14.59 27.99
CA ALA A 114 -0.08 -15.87 27.58
C ALA A 114 0.24 -16.24 26.12
N ALA A 115 0.48 -15.25 25.26
CA ALA A 115 0.87 -15.47 23.88
C ALA A 115 1.76 -14.34 23.35
N ILE A 116 2.64 -14.67 22.41
CA ILE A 116 3.46 -13.72 21.67
C ILE A 116 3.16 -13.89 20.18
N PHE A 117 2.70 -12.84 19.51
CA PHE A 117 2.36 -12.83 18.09
C PHE A 117 3.35 -12.00 17.27
N GLU A 118 3.42 -12.25 15.96
CA GLU A 118 4.22 -11.46 15.02
C GLU A 118 3.47 -11.31 13.70
N VAL A 119 2.90 -10.13 13.45
CA VAL A 119 2.15 -9.83 12.22
C VAL A 119 3.04 -9.32 11.08
N GLY A 120 4.31 -9.02 11.37
CA GLY A 120 5.29 -8.59 10.36
C GLY A 120 5.29 -7.09 10.08
N MET A 121 4.56 -6.31 10.87
CA MET A 121 4.52 -4.86 10.80
C MET A 121 5.08 -4.30 12.11
N SER A 122 6.21 -3.58 12.01
CA SER A 122 7.02 -3.17 13.16
C SER A 122 6.23 -2.46 14.25
N GLU A 123 5.38 -1.50 13.88
CA GLU A 123 4.58 -0.70 14.81
C GLU A 123 3.52 -1.51 15.54
N TYR A 124 2.87 -2.46 14.85
CA TYR A 124 1.89 -3.37 15.46
C TYR A 124 2.59 -4.32 16.43
N ASP A 125 3.72 -4.90 16.02
CA ASP A 125 4.49 -5.85 16.83
C ASP A 125 5.19 -5.20 18.04
N SER A 126 5.35 -3.87 18.05
CA SER A 126 6.01 -3.13 19.14
C SER A 126 5.05 -2.44 20.12
N SER A 127 3.79 -2.22 19.74
CA SER A 127 2.87 -1.36 20.52
C SER A 127 1.54 -2.00 20.92
N ILE A 128 1.10 -3.11 20.31
CA ILE A 128 -0.22 -3.67 20.61
C ILE A 128 -0.16 -4.75 21.71
N VAL A 129 -1.10 -4.65 22.65
CA VAL A 129 -1.40 -5.66 23.66
C VAL A 129 -2.86 -6.06 23.53
N TYR A 130 -3.15 -7.34 23.28
CA TYR A 130 -4.52 -7.86 23.34
C TYR A 130 -4.84 -8.32 24.76
N MET A 131 -5.96 -7.81 25.28
CA MET A 131 -6.49 -8.11 26.60
C MET A 131 -7.90 -8.69 26.47
N PRO A 132 -8.31 -9.61 27.35
CA PRO A 132 -9.69 -10.12 27.35
C PRO A 132 -10.69 -8.98 27.55
N PHE A 133 -11.80 -9.01 26.81
CA PHE A 133 -12.74 -7.89 26.76
C PHE A 133 -13.30 -7.51 28.14
N SER A 134 -13.67 -8.50 28.95
CA SER A 134 -14.16 -8.31 30.32
C SER A 134 -13.11 -7.67 31.23
N GLU A 135 -11.86 -8.11 31.11
CA GLU A 135 -10.75 -7.55 31.87
C GLU A 135 -10.43 -6.12 31.44
N ALA A 136 -10.49 -5.82 30.14
CA ALA A 136 -10.32 -4.46 29.63
C ALA A 136 -11.45 -3.52 30.10
N GLN A 137 -12.69 -4.00 30.19
CA GLN A 137 -13.79 -3.23 30.79
C GLN A 137 -13.50 -2.82 32.22
N LEU A 138 -13.05 -3.78 33.04
CA LEU A 138 -12.68 -3.52 34.43
C LEU A 138 -11.47 -2.57 34.52
N TYR A 139 -10.42 -2.85 33.74
CA TYR A 139 -9.17 -2.10 33.77
C TYR A 139 -9.34 -0.63 33.33
N PHE A 140 -10.25 -0.33 32.40
CA PHE A 140 -10.52 1.04 31.92
C PHE A 140 -11.82 1.67 32.46
N ASN A 141 -12.47 1.10 33.48
CA ASN A 141 -13.74 1.60 34.05
C ASN A 141 -14.88 1.72 33.00
N MET A 142 -14.93 0.76 32.08
CA MET A 142 -15.90 0.67 30.99
C MET A 142 -16.90 -0.48 31.18
N ASP A 143 -17.26 -0.79 32.43
CA ASP A 143 -18.20 -1.86 32.75
C ASP A 143 -19.49 -1.77 31.92
N GLY A 144 -19.82 -2.87 31.24
CA GLY A 144 -21.00 -2.96 30.38
C GLY A 144 -20.98 -2.10 29.11
N ARG A 145 -19.85 -1.45 28.79
CA ARG A 145 -19.68 -0.56 27.64
C ARG A 145 -18.57 -1.05 26.70
N ALA A 146 -18.70 -0.75 25.41
CA ALA A 146 -17.62 -0.85 24.43
C ALA A 146 -17.36 0.56 23.89
N GLN A 147 -16.11 0.88 23.63
CA GLN A 147 -15.72 2.20 23.12
C GLN A 147 -15.91 2.30 21.61
N THR A 148 -15.60 1.22 20.89
CA THR A 148 -15.63 1.19 19.42
C THR A 148 -16.17 -0.16 18.95
N ILE A 149 -16.73 -0.18 17.75
CA ILE A 149 -17.07 -1.40 17.02
C ILE A 149 -16.23 -1.39 15.75
N GLU A 150 -15.26 -2.30 15.64
CA GLU A 150 -14.44 -2.43 14.44
C GLU A 150 -15.16 -3.32 13.44
N ILE A 151 -15.27 -2.83 12.21
CA ILE A 151 -16.04 -3.47 11.14
C ILE A 151 -15.07 -3.97 10.09
N TYR A 152 -15.03 -5.28 9.92
CA TYR A 152 -14.28 -5.97 8.88
C TYR A 152 -15.21 -6.18 7.70
N VAL A 153 -14.78 -5.75 6.52
CA VAL A 153 -15.54 -5.81 5.27
C VAL A 153 -14.88 -6.76 4.28
N ASP A 154 -15.67 -7.30 3.35
CA ASP A 154 -15.15 -8.22 2.32
C ASP A 154 -14.28 -7.50 1.28
N ASN A 155 -14.63 -6.26 0.95
CA ASN A 155 -13.90 -5.44 -0.02
C ASN A 155 -13.59 -4.04 0.59
N PRO A 156 -12.32 -3.77 0.98
CA PRO A 156 -11.93 -2.50 1.58
C PRO A 156 -11.96 -1.31 0.60
N ASP A 157 -11.98 -1.54 -0.72
CA ASP A 157 -12.05 -0.49 -1.74
C ASP A 157 -13.48 0.05 -1.93
N ASN A 158 -14.49 -0.70 -1.48
CA ASN A 158 -15.90 -0.34 -1.65
C ASN A 158 -16.55 0.18 -0.34
N VAL A 159 -15.74 0.71 0.58
CA VAL A 159 -16.21 1.17 1.90
C VAL A 159 -17.19 2.35 1.77
N ASP A 160 -17.02 3.22 0.77
CA ASP A 160 -17.92 4.37 0.55
C ASP A 160 -19.38 3.96 0.31
N ALA A 161 -19.60 2.82 -0.37
CA ALA A 161 -20.94 2.28 -0.58
C ALA A 161 -21.52 1.60 0.68
N LEU A 162 -20.66 1.09 1.56
CA LEU A 162 -21.06 0.39 2.79
C LEU A 162 -21.40 1.35 3.94
N LYS A 163 -20.73 2.50 4.03
CA LYS A 163 -20.96 3.50 5.10
C LYS A 163 -22.44 3.80 5.37
N PRO A 164 -23.28 4.19 4.37
CA PRO A 164 -24.67 4.52 4.64
C PRO A 164 -25.50 3.31 5.12
N LEU A 165 -25.18 2.10 4.66
CA LEU A 165 -25.87 0.87 5.08
C LEU A 165 -25.54 0.53 6.53
N VAL A 166 -24.28 0.69 6.93
CA VAL A 166 -23.82 0.49 8.30
C VAL A 166 -24.43 1.54 9.23
N GLU A 167 -24.46 2.81 8.83
CA GLU A 167 -25.07 3.90 9.61
C GLU A 167 -26.56 3.64 9.85
N GLN A 168 -27.29 3.22 8.81
CA GLN A 168 -28.69 2.82 8.93
C GLN A 168 -28.89 1.62 9.86
N ALA A 169 -28.03 0.60 9.76
CA ALA A 169 -28.09 -0.60 10.61
C ALA A 169 -27.75 -0.30 12.08
N ALA A 170 -26.90 0.71 12.34
CA ALA A 170 -26.56 1.12 13.69
C ALA A 170 -27.78 1.66 14.45
N GLN A 171 -28.75 2.28 13.76
CA GLN A 171 -30.00 2.85 14.33
C GLN A 171 -29.76 3.85 15.47
N ARG A 172 -28.61 4.53 15.44
CA ARG A 172 -28.22 5.56 16.40
C ARG A 172 -27.15 6.44 15.74
N PRO A 173 -26.91 7.65 16.27
CA PRO A 173 -25.75 8.43 15.87
C PRO A 173 -24.47 7.63 16.14
N VAL A 174 -23.71 7.40 15.07
CA VAL A 174 -22.38 6.77 15.11
C VAL A 174 -21.43 7.64 14.32
N ASP A 175 -20.19 7.74 14.80
CA ASP A 175 -19.11 8.33 14.02
C ASP A 175 -18.37 7.19 13.30
N LEU A 176 -18.42 7.21 11.97
CA LEU A 176 -17.86 6.16 11.12
C LEU A 176 -16.55 6.62 10.50
N VAL A 177 -15.45 6.13 11.06
CA VAL A 177 -14.09 6.37 10.57
C VAL A 177 -13.63 5.15 9.78
N ASP A 178 -13.26 5.34 8.52
CA ASP A 178 -12.69 4.26 7.70
C ASP A 178 -11.16 4.15 7.82
N TRP A 179 -10.59 3.10 7.23
CA TRP A 179 -9.16 2.82 7.27
C TRP A 179 -8.29 3.90 6.61
N ARG A 180 -8.83 4.65 5.63
CA ARG A 180 -8.14 5.76 4.95
C ARG A 180 -8.08 6.97 5.86
N GLN A 181 -9.18 7.30 6.53
CA GLN A 181 -9.28 8.41 7.48
C GLN A 181 -8.42 8.15 8.73
N ARG A 182 -8.43 6.92 9.27
CA ARG A 182 -7.61 6.55 10.43
C ARG A 182 -6.11 6.69 10.16
N ASN A 183 -5.69 6.55 8.90
CA ASN A 183 -4.29 6.65 8.47
C ASN A 183 -4.09 7.76 7.43
N GLU A 184 -4.81 8.88 7.56
CA GLU A 184 -4.90 9.92 6.54
C GLU A 184 -3.52 10.47 6.13
N THR A 185 -2.62 10.70 7.09
CA THR A 185 -1.26 11.20 6.79
C THR A 185 -0.49 10.23 5.92
N PHE A 186 -0.56 8.93 6.22
CA PHE A 186 0.11 7.90 5.44
C PHE A 186 -0.53 7.75 4.05
N PHE A 187 -1.86 7.71 3.97
CA PHE A 187 -2.56 7.57 2.71
C PHE A 187 -2.39 8.79 1.80
N SER A 188 -2.43 10.00 2.37
CA SER A 188 -2.17 11.24 1.65
C SER A 188 -0.74 11.28 1.12
N ALA A 189 0.25 10.82 1.90
CA ALA A 189 1.62 10.69 1.45
C ALA A 189 1.75 9.72 0.26
N LEU A 190 1.11 8.54 0.34
CA LEU A 190 1.06 7.57 -0.76
C LEU A 190 0.39 8.14 -2.02
N GLN A 191 -0.67 8.93 -1.86
CA GLN A 191 -1.36 9.55 -2.99
C GLN A 191 -0.50 10.62 -3.66
N VAL A 192 0.17 11.46 -2.87
CA VAL A 192 1.14 12.44 -3.37
C VAL A 192 2.29 11.73 -4.07
N GLU A 193 2.84 10.67 -3.49
CA GLU A 193 3.90 9.87 -4.10
C GLU A 193 3.44 9.30 -5.45
N ARG A 194 2.26 8.69 -5.52
CA ARG A 194 1.70 8.16 -6.78
C ARG A 194 1.56 9.25 -7.85
N ASN A 195 1.09 10.43 -7.47
CA ASN A 195 0.96 11.57 -8.39
C ASN A 195 2.32 12.07 -8.89
N VAL A 196 3.32 12.18 -8.00
CA VAL A 196 4.69 12.57 -8.35
C VAL A 196 5.32 11.53 -9.28
N MET A 197 5.17 10.25 -8.97
CA MET A 197 5.65 9.15 -9.82
C MET A 197 5.00 9.18 -11.21
N PHE A 198 3.68 9.46 -11.29
CA PHE A 198 2.99 9.64 -12.56
C PHE A 198 3.53 10.85 -13.35
N MET A 199 3.79 11.98 -12.70
CA MET A 199 4.39 13.15 -13.34
C MET A 199 5.80 12.85 -13.89
N ILE A 200 6.64 12.18 -13.11
CA ILE A 200 7.99 11.76 -13.52
C ILE A 200 7.91 10.82 -14.72
N LEU A 201 7.05 9.79 -14.66
CA LEU A 201 6.84 8.86 -15.76
C LEU A 201 6.41 9.60 -17.04
N THR A 202 5.45 10.51 -16.92
CA THR A 202 4.95 11.31 -18.05
C THR A 202 6.06 12.16 -18.67
N LEU A 203 6.92 12.78 -17.85
CA LEU A 203 8.04 13.57 -18.33
C LEU A 203 9.07 12.71 -19.08
N ILE A 204 9.40 11.52 -18.56
CA ILE A 204 10.31 10.57 -19.21
C ILE A 204 9.75 10.13 -20.56
N VAL A 205 8.46 9.80 -20.63
CA VAL A 205 7.80 9.41 -21.88
C VAL A 205 7.78 10.58 -22.87
N LEU A 206 7.57 11.82 -22.42
CA LEU A 206 7.61 13.00 -23.27
C LEU A 206 9.00 13.23 -23.87
N VAL A 207 10.07 13.12 -23.06
CA VAL A 207 11.45 13.20 -23.54
C VAL A 207 11.75 12.10 -24.56
N ALA A 208 11.30 10.87 -24.29
CA ALA A 208 11.45 9.76 -25.24
C ALA A 208 10.71 10.01 -26.56
N ALA A 209 9.49 10.55 -26.51
CA ALA A 209 8.71 10.91 -27.70
C ALA A 209 9.41 12.01 -28.53
N LEU A 210 9.99 13.03 -27.89
CA LEU A 210 10.78 14.06 -28.57
C LEU A 210 12.02 13.49 -29.27
N ASN A 211 12.66 12.47 -28.68
CA ASN A 211 13.78 11.77 -29.31
C ASN A 211 13.33 11.00 -30.57
N ILE A 212 12.15 10.35 -30.53
CA ILE A 212 11.58 9.69 -31.72
C ILE A 212 11.28 10.73 -32.81
N ILE A 213 10.66 11.86 -32.46
CA ILE A 213 10.39 12.96 -33.40
C ILE A 213 11.68 13.42 -34.07
N SER A 214 12.70 13.71 -33.26
CA SER A 214 13.99 14.21 -33.76
C SER A 214 14.68 13.19 -34.66
N GLY A 215 14.68 11.90 -34.27
CA GLY A 215 15.23 10.82 -35.07
C GLY A 215 14.49 10.61 -36.39
N LEU A 216 13.16 10.69 -36.41
CA LEU A 216 12.38 10.58 -37.65
C LEU A 216 12.56 11.79 -38.57
N ILE A 217 12.65 13.01 -38.02
CA ILE A 217 12.96 14.20 -38.82
C ILE A 217 14.33 14.06 -39.47
N MET A 218 15.33 13.58 -38.73
CA MET A 218 16.66 13.30 -39.25
C MET A 218 16.61 12.25 -40.37
N LEU A 219 15.91 11.14 -40.15
CA LEU A 219 15.75 10.08 -41.15
C LEU A 219 15.07 10.58 -42.43
N VAL A 220 14.04 11.42 -42.31
CA VAL A 220 13.38 12.05 -43.46
C VAL A 220 14.35 12.96 -44.22
N LYS A 221 15.17 13.72 -43.51
CA LYS A 221 16.16 14.62 -44.12
C LYS A 221 17.23 13.83 -44.87
N ASP A 222 17.77 12.78 -44.25
CA ASP A 222 18.80 11.90 -44.84
C ASP A 222 18.25 11.12 -46.05
N LYS A 223 16.94 10.84 -46.06
CA LYS A 223 16.25 10.14 -47.15
C LYS A 223 15.54 11.07 -48.14
N GLY A 224 15.82 12.37 -48.12
CA GLY A 224 15.19 13.36 -48.99
C GLY A 224 15.30 13.04 -50.49
N HIS A 225 16.50 12.62 -50.94
CA HIS A 225 16.75 12.23 -52.33
C HIS A 225 15.97 10.97 -52.73
N ASP A 226 15.98 9.92 -51.89
CA ASP A 226 15.24 8.69 -52.13
C ASP A 226 13.71 8.97 -52.23
N ILE A 227 13.19 9.87 -51.39
CA ILE A 227 11.80 10.32 -51.46
C ILE A 227 11.53 11.05 -52.78
N ALA A 228 12.44 11.90 -53.23
CA ALA A 228 12.30 12.65 -54.48
C ALA A 228 12.23 11.71 -55.70
N ILE A 229 13.10 10.70 -55.77
CA ILE A 229 13.05 9.68 -56.83
C ILE A 229 11.72 8.93 -56.82
N LEU A 230 11.24 8.49 -55.65
CA LEU A 230 9.95 7.80 -55.55
C LEU A 230 8.81 8.70 -56.03
N ARG A 231 8.84 9.99 -55.67
CA ARG A 231 7.83 10.98 -56.06
C ARG A 231 7.88 11.30 -57.56
N THR A 232 9.04 11.32 -58.20
CA THR A 232 9.16 11.51 -59.66
C THR A 232 8.75 10.26 -60.44
N MET A 233 8.94 9.06 -59.87
CA MET A 233 8.41 7.80 -60.41
C MET A 233 6.88 7.62 -60.22
N GLY A 234 6.20 8.59 -59.59
CA GLY A 234 4.73 8.60 -59.47
C GLY A 234 4.18 8.24 -58.08
N ALA A 235 5.01 8.07 -57.05
CA ALA A 235 4.53 7.82 -55.69
C ALA A 235 3.68 9.01 -55.19
N SER A 236 2.49 8.71 -54.65
CA SER A 236 1.61 9.74 -54.06
C SER A 236 2.14 10.23 -52.70
N ARG A 237 1.72 11.43 -52.29
CA ARG A 237 2.04 11.96 -50.95
C ARG A 237 1.56 11.01 -49.84
N GLY A 238 0.41 10.36 -50.06
CA GLY A 238 -0.13 9.36 -49.14
C GLY A 238 0.72 8.09 -49.05
N ALA A 239 1.37 7.68 -50.14
CA ALA A 239 2.30 6.54 -50.12
C ALA A 239 3.54 6.85 -49.26
N ILE A 240 4.15 8.03 -49.45
CA ILE A 240 5.28 8.48 -48.62
C ILE A 240 4.86 8.59 -47.15
N LEU A 241 3.70 9.19 -46.86
CA LEU A 241 3.17 9.29 -45.50
C LEU A 241 3.04 7.91 -44.83
N ARG A 242 2.49 6.91 -45.53
CA ARG A 242 2.33 5.54 -45.00
C ARG A 242 3.67 4.88 -44.69
N ILE A 243 4.69 5.05 -45.53
CA ILE A 243 6.03 4.49 -45.29
C ILE A 243 6.57 5.01 -43.95
N PHE A 244 6.58 6.33 -43.75
CA PHE A 244 7.12 6.92 -42.52
C PHE A 244 6.27 6.62 -41.28
N LEU A 245 4.95 6.54 -41.42
CA LEU A 245 4.07 6.09 -40.33
C LEU A 245 4.34 4.62 -39.95
N MET A 246 4.55 3.73 -40.93
CA MET A 246 4.88 2.33 -40.68
C MET A 246 6.26 2.19 -40.01
N THR A 247 7.27 2.95 -40.46
CA THR A 247 8.59 2.98 -39.82
C THR A 247 8.49 3.45 -38.37
N GLY A 248 7.75 4.53 -38.15
CA GLY A 248 7.49 5.08 -36.82
C GLY A 248 6.77 4.09 -35.90
N ALA A 249 5.70 3.47 -36.39
CA ALA A 249 4.96 2.45 -35.66
C ALA A 249 5.81 1.20 -35.37
N ALA A 250 6.65 0.76 -36.31
CA ALA A 250 7.54 -0.38 -36.11
C ALA A 250 8.57 -0.11 -35.00
N ILE A 251 9.16 1.09 -34.97
CA ILE A 251 10.07 1.52 -33.89
C ILE A 251 9.32 1.56 -32.55
N GLY A 252 8.13 2.18 -32.52
CA GLY A 252 7.31 2.29 -31.31
C GLY A 252 6.87 0.94 -30.75
N VAL A 253 6.39 0.03 -31.60
CA VAL A 253 5.95 -1.31 -31.20
C VAL A 253 7.13 -2.16 -30.72
N THR A 254 8.22 -2.20 -31.47
CA THR A 254 9.40 -3.00 -31.11
C THR A 254 10.03 -2.49 -29.81
N GLY A 255 10.16 -1.16 -29.67
CA GLY A 255 10.67 -0.52 -28.46
C GLY A 255 9.77 -0.79 -27.25
N THR A 256 8.45 -0.72 -27.42
CA THR A 256 7.49 -1.00 -26.35
C THR A 256 7.53 -2.48 -25.95
N LEU A 257 7.57 -3.41 -26.90
CA LEU A 257 7.69 -4.85 -26.62
C LEU A 257 8.98 -5.17 -25.87
N ALA A 258 10.12 -4.64 -26.34
CA ALA A 258 11.40 -4.82 -25.67
C ALA A 258 11.41 -4.20 -24.25
N GLY A 259 10.83 -3.01 -24.10
CA GLY A 259 10.71 -2.32 -22.82
C GLY A 259 9.82 -3.05 -21.82
N VAL A 260 8.67 -3.58 -22.26
CA VAL A 260 7.78 -4.40 -21.41
C VAL A 260 8.49 -5.68 -20.99
N LEU A 261 9.12 -6.38 -21.92
CA LEU A 261 9.84 -7.63 -21.61
C LEU A 261 10.93 -7.37 -20.58
N LEU A 262 11.76 -6.35 -20.80
CA LEU A 262 12.84 -5.97 -19.88
C LEU A 262 12.27 -5.51 -18.52
N GLY A 263 11.20 -4.72 -18.51
CA GLY A 263 10.54 -4.26 -17.29
C GLY A 263 9.94 -5.40 -16.46
N VAL A 264 9.31 -6.38 -17.11
CA VAL A 264 8.79 -7.59 -16.45
C VAL A 264 9.92 -8.42 -15.85
N VAL A 265 11.01 -8.64 -16.60
CA VAL A 265 12.19 -9.36 -16.10
C VAL A 265 12.78 -8.68 -14.87
N ILE A 266 12.94 -7.35 -14.90
CA ILE A 266 13.43 -6.58 -13.75
C ILE A 266 12.48 -6.68 -12.56
N CYS A 267 11.17 -6.54 -12.79
CA CYS A 267 10.17 -6.56 -11.71
C CYS A 267 10.17 -7.89 -10.95
N ILE A 268 10.22 -9.01 -11.68
CA ILE A 268 10.26 -10.36 -11.07
C ILE A 268 11.56 -10.57 -10.28
N ASN A 269 12.67 -9.96 -10.71
CA ASN A 269 13.98 -10.13 -10.10
C ASN A 269 14.39 -8.98 -9.15
N ILE A 270 13.47 -8.09 -8.78
CA ILE A 270 13.81 -6.86 -8.04
C ILE A 270 14.53 -7.16 -6.72
N GLU A 271 14.13 -8.22 -6.02
CA GLU A 271 14.71 -8.61 -4.75
C GLU A 271 16.14 -9.15 -4.92
N SER A 272 16.39 -9.91 -5.99
CA SER A 272 17.75 -10.38 -6.33
C SER A 272 18.66 -9.21 -6.70
N ILE A 273 18.14 -8.23 -7.46
CA ILE A 273 18.85 -7.00 -7.80
C ILE A 273 19.17 -6.21 -6.53
N ARG A 274 18.20 -6.07 -5.61
CA ARG A 274 18.38 -5.40 -4.31
C ARG A 274 19.49 -6.05 -3.49
N GLN A 275 19.49 -7.38 -3.38
CA GLN A 275 20.50 -8.13 -2.64
C GLN A 275 21.89 -7.98 -3.27
N PHE A 276 21.99 -8.01 -4.60
CA PHE A 276 23.25 -7.79 -5.32
C PHE A 276 23.84 -6.40 -5.01
N PHE A 277 23.04 -5.34 -5.06
CA PHE A 277 23.50 -4.00 -4.71
C PHE A 277 23.80 -3.86 -3.21
N SER A 278 23.04 -4.52 -2.34
CA SER A 278 23.29 -4.53 -0.89
C SER A 278 24.62 -5.19 -0.56
N TRP A 279 24.94 -6.31 -1.22
CA TRP A 279 26.23 -6.97 -1.11
C TRP A 279 27.37 -6.09 -1.60
N MET A 280 27.21 -5.43 -2.75
CA MET A 280 28.24 -4.57 -3.33
C MET A 280 28.52 -3.31 -2.48
N THR A 281 27.47 -2.70 -1.93
CA THR A 281 27.57 -1.43 -1.17
C THR A 281 27.84 -1.65 0.32
N GLY A 282 27.73 -2.89 0.81
CA GLY A 282 27.88 -3.22 2.23
C GLY A 282 26.81 -2.58 3.14
N ARG A 283 25.72 -2.05 2.56
CA ARG A 283 24.63 -1.40 3.29
C ARG A 283 23.29 -2.07 2.99
N ILE A 284 22.42 -2.10 3.99
CA ILE A 284 21.03 -2.52 3.83
C ILE A 284 20.29 -1.37 3.16
N LEU A 285 20.04 -1.49 1.84
CA LEU A 285 19.38 -0.46 1.03
C LEU A 285 17.94 -0.16 1.49
N PHE A 286 17.29 -1.13 2.15
CA PHE A 286 15.91 -1.01 2.65
C PHE A 286 15.86 -1.52 4.10
N ASN A 287 15.91 -0.61 5.06
CA ASN A 287 15.79 -0.96 6.48
C ASN A 287 14.29 -1.21 6.82
N PRO A 288 13.91 -2.42 7.30
CA PRO A 288 12.55 -2.73 7.73
C PRO A 288 11.99 -1.81 8.83
N GLU A 289 12.86 -1.11 9.57
CA GLU A 289 12.46 -0.12 10.59
C GLU A 289 11.91 1.17 9.98
N LEU A 290 12.41 1.58 8.81
CA LEU A 290 11.98 2.80 8.13
C LEU A 290 10.82 2.57 7.16
N TYR A 291 10.78 1.37 6.54
CA TYR A 291 9.80 1.03 5.50
C TYR A 291 8.65 0.13 5.98
N PHE A 292 8.62 -0.21 7.27
CA PHE A 292 7.57 -0.98 7.95
C PHE A 292 7.25 -2.38 7.38
N LEU A 293 8.02 -2.84 6.38
CA LEU A 293 7.84 -4.12 5.70
C LEU A 293 9.15 -4.91 5.75
N SER A 294 9.04 -6.22 5.99
CA SER A 294 10.16 -7.17 6.04
C SER A 294 10.67 -7.58 4.65
N GLN A 295 9.83 -7.46 3.63
CA GLN A 295 10.13 -7.77 2.23
C GLN A 295 9.45 -6.73 1.33
N LEU A 296 10.05 -6.43 0.17
CA LEU A 296 9.47 -5.54 -0.83
C LEU A 296 8.73 -6.39 -1.89
N PRO A 297 7.42 -6.62 -1.76
CA PRO A 297 6.72 -7.46 -2.71
C PRO A 297 6.60 -6.74 -4.07
N ALA A 298 7.19 -7.33 -5.11
CA ALA A 298 6.95 -6.92 -6.49
C ALA A 298 5.57 -7.39 -6.96
N LYS A 299 4.54 -6.59 -6.72
CA LYS A 299 3.20 -6.85 -7.27
C LYS A 299 3.00 -6.02 -8.53
N MET A 300 3.17 -6.67 -9.68
CA MET A 300 2.83 -6.06 -10.96
C MET A 300 1.31 -6.11 -11.16
N ASP A 301 0.69 -4.94 -11.30
CA ASP A 301 -0.72 -4.85 -11.67
C ASP A 301 -0.84 -4.90 -13.21
N PRO A 302 -1.50 -5.93 -13.79
CA PRO A 302 -1.65 -6.05 -15.24
C PRO A 302 -2.43 -4.90 -15.86
N ARG A 303 -3.39 -4.31 -15.13
CA ARG A 303 -4.22 -3.21 -15.61
C ARG A 303 -3.40 -1.94 -15.76
N GLU A 304 -2.64 -1.57 -14.74
CA GLU A 304 -1.73 -0.42 -14.78
C GLU A 304 -0.67 -0.58 -15.87
N THR A 305 -0.08 -1.78 -15.96
CA THR A 305 0.92 -2.11 -16.99
C THR A 305 0.31 -1.95 -18.40
N THR A 306 -0.91 -2.44 -18.61
CA THR A 306 -1.61 -2.31 -19.90
C THR A 306 -1.90 -0.85 -20.24
N TYR A 307 -2.33 -0.03 -19.27
CA TYR A 307 -2.54 1.40 -19.50
C TYR A 307 -1.26 2.12 -19.94
N VAL A 308 -0.12 1.83 -19.29
CA VAL A 308 1.18 2.42 -19.66
C VAL A 308 1.59 2.01 -21.08
N VAL A 309 1.40 0.74 -21.45
CA VAL A 309 1.69 0.23 -22.80
C VAL A 309 0.85 0.94 -23.86
N ILE A 310 -0.46 1.06 -23.64
CA ILE A 310 -1.37 1.76 -24.56
C ILE A 310 -0.97 3.23 -24.69
N MET A 311 -0.67 3.90 -23.59
CA MET A 311 -0.24 5.30 -23.58
C MET A 311 1.08 5.49 -24.34
N ALA A 312 2.07 4.64 -24.11
CA ALA A 312 3.37 4.70 -24.78
C ALA A 312 3.24 4.49 -26.29
N LEU A 313 2.45 3.49 -26.73
CA LEU A 313 2.16 3.26 -28.15
C LEU A 313 1.41 4.43 -28.77
N GLY A 314 0.41 4.98 -28.07
CA GLY A 314 -0.36 6.14 -28.52
C GLY A 314 0.52 7.37 -28.71
N LEU A 315 1.36 7.69 -27.72
CA LEU A 315 2.30 8.82 -27.79
C LEU A 315 3.36 8.62 -28.88
N SER A 316 3.88 7.41 -29.03
CA SER A 316 4.81 7.07 -30.12
C SER A 316 4.15 7.28 -31.48
N PHE A 317 2.92 6.81 -31.66
CA PHE A 317 2.19 7.01 -32.91
C PHE A 317 1.96 8.50 -33.20
N ILE A 318 1.45 9.28 -32.22
CA ILE A 318 1.21 10.72 -32.36
C ILE A 318 2.52 11.45 -32.72
N ALA A 319 3.62 11.12 -32.05
CA ALA A 319 4.94 11.67 -32.33
C ALA A 319 5.38 11.43 -33.79
N THR A 320 5.02 10.30 -34.39
CA THR A 320 5.43 9.94 -35.76
C THR A 320 4.63 10.67 -36.85
N VAL A 321 3.43 11.16 -36.53
CA VAL A 321 2.54 11.81 -37.51
C VAL A 321 3.14 13.09 -38.07
N PHE A 322 3.70 13.95 -37.21
CA PHE A 322 4.23 15.24 -37.65
C PHE A 322 5.42 15.11 -38.62
N PRO A 323 6.48 14.32 -38.33
CA PRO A 323 7.57 14.09 -39.27
C PRO A 323 7.12 13.42 -40.57
N ALA A 324 6.22 12.43 -40.50
CA ALA A 324 5.72 11.72 -41.67
C ALA A 324 4.92 12.64 -42.60
N TRP A 325 4.10 13.53 -42.04
CA TRP A 325 3.37 14.55 -42.79
C TRP A 325 4.30 15.57 -43.45
N ARG A 326 5.37 15.98 -42.75
CA ARG A 326 6.39 16.86 -43.33
C ARG A 326 7.13 16.19 -44.49
N ALA A 327 7.49 14.91 -44.35
CA ALA A 327 8.14 14.12 -45.41
C ALA A 327 7.30 14.03 -46.68
N ALA A 328 6.00 13.77 -46.54
CA ALA A 328 5.07 13.68 -47.66
C ALA A 328 4.88 14.99 -48.45
N ARG A 329 5.26 16.13 -47.86
CA ARG A 329 5.15 17.47 -48.46
C ARG A 329 6.46 17.98 -49.08
N LEU A 330 7.55 17.22 -49.03
CA LEU A 330 8.80 17.57 -49.71
C LEU A 330 8.56 17.71 -51.22
N ASP A 331 9.05 18.81 -51.80
CA ASP A 331 9.04 19.05 -53.24
C ASP A 331 10.18 18.25 -53.90
N PRO A 332 9.88 17.35 -54.85
CA PRO A 332 10.91 16.57 -55.54
C PRO A 332 11.93 17.45 -56.27
N VAL A 333 11.52 18.61 -56.76
CA VAL A 333 12.39 19.53 -57.51
C VAL A 333 13.40 20.19 -56.57
N GLU A 334 12.97 20.63 -55.39
CA GLU A 334 13.88 21.23 -54.40
C GLU A 334 14.84 20.19 -53.83
N ALA A 335 14.37 18.97 -53.60
CA ALA A 335 15.18 17.89 -53.06
C ALA A 335 16.27 17.39 -54.03
N LEU A 336 16.08 17.55 -55.35
CA LEU A 336 17.07 17.19 -56.38
C LEU A 336 17.99 18.35 -56.79
N ARG A 337 17.66 19.60 -56.42
CA ARG A 337 18.41 20.81 -56.84
C ARG A 337 19.53 21.22 -55.87
N TYR A 338 19.53 20.68 -54.65
CA TYR A 338 20.51 20.98 -53.61
C TYR A 338 21.58 19.88 -53.47
N GLU A 339 22.02 19.34 -54.61
CA GLU A 339 23.36 18.79 -54.88
C GLU A 339 23.78 19.18 -56.29
#